data_AF-A0A3D9S2B5-F1
#
_entry.id   AF-A0A3D9S2B5-F1
#
_cell.length_a   1.000
_cell.length_b   1.000
_cell.length_c   1.000
_cell.angle_alpha   90.00
_cell.angle_beta   90.00
_cell.angle_gamma   90.00
#
_symmetry.space_group_name_H-M   'P 1'
#
loop_
_entity.id
_entity.type
_entity.pdbx_description
1 polymer ?
#
loop_
_entity_poly.entity_id
_entity_poly.type
_entity_poly.pdbx_seq_one_letter_code
_entity_poly.pdbx_strand_id
1 'polypeptide(L)'
;MKLIIAGSRNFNDYKKLCQICDNILQIQTNIEIVSGAYYKGADKLGEQYAAEKGFLLTKFPADWKRFGKAAGPKRNKEMANYADTLIAFLDGKSKGTKHMIDLAKQVGLEVVVYYY
;
A
#
# COMPACT_ATOMS: atom_id res chain seq x y z
N MET A 1 14.26 2.30 2.69
CA MET A 1 12.91 2.90 2.85
C MET A 1 11.85 1.83 2.73
N LYS A 2 10.87 1.82 3.63
CA LYS A 2 9.71 0.93 3.61
C LYS A 2 8.49 1.66 3.06
N LEU A 3 8.04 1.25 1.89
CA LEU A 3 6.98 1.92 1.15
C LEU A 3 5.73 1.05 1.09
N ILE A 4 4.63 1.54 1.67
CA ILE A 4 3.32 0.92 1.50
C ILE A 4 2.78 1.28 0.12
N ILE A 5 2.36 0.26 -0.62
CA ILE A 5 1.52 0.41 -1.81
C ILE A 5 0.14 -0.15 -1.48
N ALA A 6 -0.85 0.74 -1.35
CA ALA A 6 -2.21 0.35 -1.01
C ALA A 6 -3.23 1.10 -1.87
N GLY A 7 -4.45 0.59 -1.98
CA GLY A 7 -5.43 1.23 -2.84
C GLY A 7 -6.76 0.51 -2.91
N SER A 8 -7.66 1.06 -3.70
CA SER A 8 -8.95 0.43 -3.95
C SER A 8 -8.76 -0.90 -4.67
N ARG A 9 -9.67 -1.83 -4.37
CA ARG A 9 -9.68 -3.19 -4.94
C ARG A 9 -9.99 -3.21 -6.44
N ASN A 10 -10.45 -2.08 -6.97
CA ASN A 10 -10.81 -1.90 -8.37
C ASN A 10 -9.69 -1.23 -9.18
N PHE A 11 -8.59 -0.82 -8.52
CA PHE A 11 -7.45 -0.23 -9.23
C PHE A 11 -6.72 -1.30 -10.04
N ASN A 12 -6.58 -1.08 -11.34
CA ASN A 12 -5.99 -2.06 -12.27
C ASN A 12 -4.99 -1.44 -13.26
N ASP A 13 -4.64 -0.16 -13.10
CA ASP A 13 -3.69 0.53 -13.98
C ASP A 13 -2.24 0.32 -13.49
N TYR A 14 -1.66 -0.81 -13.88
CA TYR A 14 -0.28 -1.14 -13.53
C TYR A 14 0.72 -0.12 -14.05
N LYS A 15 0.51 0.39 -15.28
CA LYS A 15 1.41 1.37 -15.89
C LYS A 15 1.45 2.65 -15.06
N LYS A 16 0.30 3.11 -14.57
CA LYS A 16 0.22 4.29 -13.70
C LYS A 16 0.87 4.06 -12.35
N LEU A 17 0.72 2.86 -11.78
CA LEU A 17 1.41 2.50 -10.55
C LEU A 17 2.92 2.55 -10.71
N CYS A 18 3.47 1.93 -11.75
CA CYS A 18 4.90 1.97 -12.04
C CYS A 18 5.39 3.40 -12.20
N GLN A 19 4.67 4.24 -12.97
CA GLN A 19 5.05 5.64 -13.17
C GLN A 19 5.16 6.40 -11.84
N ILE A 20 4.18 6.25 -10.95
CA ILE A 20 4.16 6.97 -9.67
C ILE A 20 5.24 6.43 -8.73
N CYS A 21 5.39 5.12 -8.64
CA CYS A 21 6.41 4.50 -7.79
C CYS A 21 7.82 4.87 -8.27
N ASP A 22 8.09 4.74 -9.58
CA ASP A 22 9.40 5.05 -10.15
C ASP A 22 9.77 6.53 -9.90
N ASN A 23 8.83 7.47 -10.01
CA ASN A 23 9.07 8.88 -9.71
C ASN A 23 9.46 9.14 -8.25
N ILE A 24 8.91 8.39 -7.30
CA ILE A 24 9.18 8.54 -5.87
C ILE A 24 10.49 7.84 -5.48
N LEU A 25 10.83 6.75 -6.17
CA LEU A 25 11.94 5.88 -5.81
C LEU A 25 13.28 6.24 -6.49
N GLN A 26 13.32 7.23 -7.38
CA GLN A 26 14.49 7.51 -8.25
C GLN A 26 15.84 7.63 -7.52
N ILE A 27 15.86 8.20 -6.31
CA ILE A 27 17.09 8.44 -5.54
C ILE A 27 17.21 7.53 -4.32
N GLN A 28 16.26 6.61 -4.13
CA GLN A 28 16.18 5.79 -2.92
C GLN A 28 16.99 4.49 -3.11
N THR A 29 17.79 4.15 -2.11
CA THR A 29 18.49 2.86 -2.03
C THR A 29 17.85 2.00 -0.94
N ASN A 30 17.96 0.67 -1.08
CA ASN A 30 17.42 -0.30 -0.13
C ASN A 30 15.89 -0.16 0.10
N ILE A 31 15.11 -0.43 -0.95
CA ILE A 31 13.66 -0.29 -0.97
C ILE A 31 12.99 -1.61 -0.56
N GLU A 32 12.01 -1.50 0.34
CA GLU A 32 11.13 -2.59 0.74
C GLU A 32 9.68 -2.17 0.47
N ILE A 33 8.96 -2.94 -0.33
CA ILE A 33 7.54 -2.76 -0.58
C ILE A 33 6.75 -3.46 0.52
N VAL A 34 5.78 -2.75 1.08
CA VAL A 34 4.86 -3.24 2.11
C VAL A 34 3.47 -3.37 1.51
N SER A 35 2.93 -4.59 1.51
CA SER A 35 1.63 -4.94 0.92
C SER A 35 0.65 -5.47 1.96
N GLY A 36 -0.63 -5.23 1.72
CA GLY A 36 -1.74 -5.86 2.43
C GLY A 36 -2.06 -7.30 2.08
N ALA A 37 -1.31 -7.90 1.17
CA ALA A 37 -1.52 -9.25 0.67
C ALA A 37 -2.93 -9.48 0.08
N TYR A 38 -3.53 -8.45 -0.52
CA TYR A 38 -4.83 -8.61 -1.16
C TYR A 38 -4.66 -9.05 -2.63
N TYR A 39 -5.47 -10.03 -3.05
CA TYR A 39 -5.30 -10.72 -4.34
C TYR A 39 -5.61 -9.88 -5.59
N LYS A 40 -6.10 -8.65 -5.43
CA LYS A 40 -6.45 -7.72 -6.51
C LYS A 40 -6.18 -6.27 -6.08
N GLY A 41 -6.32 -5.34 -7.01
CA GLY A 41 -6.15 -3.92 -6.72
C GLY A 41 -4.68 -3.51 -6.62
N ALA A 42 -4.45 -2.35 -6.00
CA ALA A 42 -3.11 -1.82 -5.82
C ALA A 42 -2.19 -2.73 -4.99
N ASP A 43 -2.69 -3.48 -4.00
CA ASP A 43 -1.85 -4.44 -3.25
C ASP A 43 -1.21 -5.47 -4.19
N LYS A 44 -2.03 -6.11 -5.05
CA LYS A 44 -1.54 -7.12 -6.01
C LYS A 44 -0.56 -6.53 -7.02
N LEU A 45 -0.86 -5.33 -7.52
CA LEU A 45 0.00 -4.63 -8.47
C LEU A 45 1.31 -4.14 -7.83
N GLY A 46 1.27 -3.72 -6.56
CA GLY A 46 2.47 -3.36 -5.80
C GLY A 46 3.38 -4.55 -5.54
N GLU A 47 2.81 -5.73 -5.25
CA GLU A 47 3.58 -6.97 -5.15
C GLU A 47 4.25 -7.36 -6.47
N GLN A 48 3.54 -7.19 -7.59
CA GLN A 48 4.11 -7.41 -8.92
C GLN A 48 5.26 -6.42 -9.19
N TYR A 49 5.04 -5.14 -8.90
CA TYR A 49 6.07 -4.10 -9.04
C TYR A 49 7.33 -4.41 -8.22
N ALA A 50 7.17 -4.84 -6.97
CA ALA A 50 8.28 -5.25 -6.11
C ALA A 50 9.08 -6.40 -6.74
N ALA A 51 8.39 -7.43 -7.24
CA ALA A 51 9.02 -8.59 -7.87
C ALA A 51 9.77 -8.21 -9.16
N GLU A 52 9.19 -7.38 -10.02
CA GLU A 52 9.81 -6.94 -11.28
C GLU A 52 11.04 -6.06 -11.07
N LYS A 53 11.03 -5.21 -10.03
CA LYS A 53 12.16 -4.33 -9.71
C LYS A 53 13.21 -4.98 -8.81
N GLY A 54 12.96 -6.20 -8.31
CA GLY A 54 13.84 -6.88 -7.37
C GLY A 54 13.87 -6.26 -5.97
N PHE A 55 12.81 -5.56 -5.57
CA PHE A 55 12.70 -4.99 -4.23
C PHE A 55 12.33 -6.04 -3.19
N LEU A 56 12.72 -5.78 -1.94
CA LEU A 56 12.23 -6.58 -0.82
C LEU A 56 10.71 -6.41 -0.70
N LEU A 57 10.03 -7.48 -0.27
CA LEU A 57 8.57 -7.48 -0.16
C LEU A 57 8.14 -8.08 1.18
N THR A 58 7.45 -7.26 1.97
CA THR A 58 6.81 -7.70 3.22
C THR A 58 5.30 -7.61 3.09
N LYS A 59 4.63 -8.70 3.48
CA LYS A 59 3.17 -8.87 3.33
C LYS A 59 2.50 -8.93 4.69
N PHE A 60 1.44 -8.14 4.85
CA PHE A 60 0.58 -8.11 6.02
C PHE A 60 -0.83 -8.60 5.62
N PRO A 61 -1.08 -9.92 5.59
CA PRO A 61 -2.41 -10.44 5.31
C PRO A 61 -3.38 -10.16 6.46
N ALA A 62 -4.62 -9.79 6.13
CA ALA A 62 -5.65 -9.58 7.14
C ALA A 62 -6.19 -10.92 7.68
N ASP A 63 -6.15 -11.11 9.00
CA ASP A 63 -6.69 -12.31 9.67
C ASP A 63 -8.22 -12.21 9.86
N TRP A 64 -8.95 -12.46 8.77
CA TRP A 64 -10.41 -12.44 8.75
C TRP A 64 -11.04 -13.52 9.64
N LYS A 65 -10.37 -14.66 9.83
CA LYS A 65 -10.87 -15.76 10.67
C LYS A 65 -10.93 -15.35 12.13
N ARG A 66 -9.91 -14.64 12.62
CA ARG A 66 -9.82 -14.20 14.01
C ARG A 66 -10.58 -12.92 14.30
N PHE A 67 -10.52 -11.93 13.39
CA PHE A 67 -11.00 -10.58 13.69
C PHE A 67 -12.20 -10.13 12.86
N GLY A 68 -12.69 -10.95 11.92
CA GLY A 68 -13.82 -10.60 11.06
C GLY A 68 -13.60 -9.24 10.38
N LYS A 69 -14.61 -8.36 10.45
CA LYS A 69 -14.55 -7.02 9.83
C LYS A 69 -13.42 -6.13 10.35
N ALA A 70 -12.92 -6.37 11.56
CA ALA A 70 -11.81 -5.60 12.14
C ALA A 70 -10.43 -6.02 11.61
N ALA A 71 -10.33 -7.14 10.89
CA ALA A 71 -9.06 -7.64 10.36
C ALA A 71 -8.37 -6.64 9.42
N GLY A 72 -9.12 -6.00 8.53
CA GLY A 72 -8.61 -4.97 7.61
C GLY A 72 -8.01 -3.77 8.34
N PRO A 73 -8.78 -3.07 9.20
CA PRO A 73 -8.27 -1.96 10.00
C PRO A 73 -7.06 -2.31 10.88
N LYS A 74 -7.06 -3.49 11.52
CA LYS A 74 -5.92 -3.94 12.33
C LYS A 74 -4.66 -4.11 11.50
N ARG A 75 -4.77 -4.82 10.38
CA ARG A 75 -3.69 -4.97 9.40
C ARG A 75 -3.18 -3.63 8.90
N ASN A 76 -4.07 -2.68 8.58
CA ASN A 76 -3.67 -1.34 8.15
C ASN A 76 -2.82 -0.63 9.21
N LYS A 77 -3.15 -0.81 10.49
CA LYS A 77 -2.37 -0.27 11.61
C LYS A 77 -0.99 -0.90 11.74
N GLU A 78 -0.90 -2.20 11.55
CA GLU A 78 0.39 -2.90 11.54
C GLU A 78 1.29 -2.39 10.42
N MET A 79 0.76 -2.25 9.20
CA MET A 79 1.52 -1.68 8.08
C MET A 79 1.94 -0.23 8.34
N ALA A 80 1.03 0.62 8.83
CA ALA A 80 1.31 2.03 9.10
C ALA A 80 2.41 2.21 10.14
N ASN A 81 2.43 1.38 11.18
CA ASN A 81 3.47 1.42 12.21
C ASN A 81 4.82 0.85 11.72
N TYR A 82 4.82 0.05 10.66
CA TYR A 82 6.00 -0.61 10.13
C TYR A 82 6.74 0.22 9.08
N ALA A 83 6.03 1.05 8.31
CA ALA A 83 6.56 1.70 7.12
C ALA A 83 6.93 3.18 7.33
N ASP A 84 7.66 3.73 6.34
CA ASP A 84 8.12 5.12 6.33
C ASP A 84 7.23 6.01 5.44
N THR A 85 6.68 5.42 4.37
CA THR A 85 5.94 6.14 3.32
C THR A 85 4.72 5.34 2.86
N LEU A 86 3.66 6.02 2.42
CA LEU A 86 2.48 5.45 1.78
C LEU A 86 2.24 6.06 0.40
N ILE A 87 2.09 5.22 -0.63
CA ILE A 87 1.40 5.57 -1.87
C ILE A 87 0.01 4.92 -1.86
N ALA A 88 -1.03 5.75 -1.94
CA ALA A 88 -2.42 5.32 -1.90
C ALA A 88 -3.15 5.61 -3.22
N PHE A 89 -3.70 4.58 -3.85
CA PHE A 89 -4.54 4.69 -5.06
C PHE A 89 -6.02 4.68 -4.67
N LEU A 90 -6.68 5.85 -4.70
CA LEU A 90 -8.02 6.05 -4.12
C LEU A 90 -9.06 6.44 -5.20
N ASP A 91 -10.11 5.63 -5.32
CA ASP A 91 -11.27 5.83 -6.22
C ASP A 91 -12.34 6.81 -5.68
N GLY A 92 -12.01 7.57 -4.64
CA GLY A 92 -12.93 8.43 -3.88
C GLY A 92 -13.96 7.70 -3.01
N LYS A 93 -14.12 6.38 -3.12
CA LYS A 93 -15.18 5.59 -2.45
C LYS A 93 -14.65 4.55 -1.47
N SER A 94 -13.42 4.07 -1.66
CA SER A 94 -12.81 2.99 -0.89
C SER A 94 -12.56 3.41 0.56
N LYS A 95 -13.51 3.03 1.44
CA LYS A 95 -13.41 3.25 2.89
C LYS A 95 -12.13 2.65 3.48
N GLY A 96 -11.70 1.48 3.01
CA GLY A 96 -10.49 0.81 3.50
C GLY A 96 -9.21 1.56 3.14
N THR A 97 -9.13 2.10 1.92
CA THR A 97 -7.99 2.93 1.48
C THR A 97 -7.98 4.27 2.20
N LYS A 98 -9.15 4.91 2.36
CA LYS A 98 -9.28 6.14 3.15
C LYS A 98 -8.79 5.92 4.59
N HIS A 99 -9.21 4.84 5.23
CA HIS A 99 -8.75 4.48 6.58
C HIS A 99 -7.22 4.28 6.63
N MET A 100 -6.60 3.69 5.60
CA MET A 100 -5.14 3.56 5.52
C MET A 100 -4.45 4.93 5.45
N ILE A 101 -4.98 5.85 4.63
CA ILE A 101 -4.47 7.22 4.48
C ILE A 101 -4.56 7.99 5.80
N ASP A 102 -5.73 7.94 6.46
CA ASP A 102 -5.97 8.66 7.72
C ASP A 102 -4.99 8.18 8.81
N LEU A 103 -4.76 6.87 8.86
CA LEU A 103 -3.84 6.26 9.82
C LEU A 103 -2.38 6.60 9.53
N ALA A 104 -1.96 6.54 8.26
CA ALA A 104 -0.61 6.91 7.85
C ALA A 104 -0.30 8.38 8.23
N LYS A 105 -1.26 9.29 8.00
CA LYS A 105 -1.13 10.69 8.45
C LYS A 105 -1.04 10.81 9.96
N GLN A 106 -1.86 10.06 10.70
CA GLN A 106 -1.85 10.07 12.16
C GLN A 106 -0.51 9.64 12.76
N VAL A 107 0.16 8.65 12.14
CA VAL A 107 1.46 8.16 12.60
C VAL A 107 2.66 8.86 11.94
N GLY A 108 2.42 9.90 11.14
CA GLY A 108 3.46 10.78 10.59
C GLY A 108 4.18 10.25 9.36
N LEU A 109 3.61 9.28 8.63
CA LEU A 109 4.17 8.82 7.36
C LEU A 109 4.08 9.91 6.29
N GLU A 110 5.03 9.91 5.36
CA GLU A 110 4.87 10.65 4.12
C GLU A 110 3.77 9.97 3.27
N VAL A 111 2.76 10.75 2.85
CA VAL A 111 1.59 10.21 2.15
C VAL A 111 1.45 10.84 0.77
N VAL A 112 1.49 10.01 -0.26
CA VAL A 112 1.15 10.36 -1.65
C VAL A 112 -0.19 9.70 -1.99
N VAL A 113 -1.15 10.50 -2.47
CA VAL A 113 -2.46 9.99 -2.89
C VAL A 113 -2.65 10.22 -4.37
N TYR A 114 -2.96 9.16 -5.10
CA TYR A 114 -3.41 9.21 -6.49
C TYR A 114 -4.91 8.97 -6.56
N TYR A 115 -5.64 9.97 -7.04
CA TYR A 115 -7.07 9.87 -7.29
C TYR A 115 -7.35 9.38 -8.70
N TYR A 116 -8.32 8.48 -8.85
CA TYR A 116 -8.73 7.92 -10.13
C TYR A 116 -10.23 7.60 -10.18
#